data_AF-A0AAU9V7H9-F1
#
_entry.id   AF-A0AAU9V7H9-F1
#
_cell.length_a   1.000
_cell.length_b   1.000
_cell.length_c   1.000
_cell.angle_alpha   90.00
_cell.angle_beta   90.00
_cell.angle_gamma   90.00
#
_symmetry.space_group_name_H-M   'P 1'
#
loop_
_entity.id
_entity.type
_entity.pdbx_description
1 polymer ?
#
loop_
_entity_poly.entity_id
_entity_poly.type
_entity_poly.pdbx_seq_one_letter_code
_entity_poly.pdbx_strand_id
1 'polypeptide(L)'
;MSFSGKKFRRVKCENIDKLLAATHANDDIVRVLKMKAPLVTYTMIDEQTLHMDLDMDGQQMSHTFKLGEEHVLEKKDGRKVKMTYTIEGNNVIKQVIKMPDGKTAYFRKEFNDNEIKMIVTMHGTDLNATIYYEMVQ
;
A
#
# COMPACT_ATOMS: atom_id res chain seq x y z
N MET A 1 -3.42 -1.33 -18.08
CA MET A 1 -4.42 -1.11 -17.02
C MET A 1 -4.70 0.38 -16.88
N SER A 2 -5.93 0.78 -16.55
CA SER A 2 -6.37 2.18 -16.58
C SER A 2 -5.69 3.09 -15.53
N PHE A 3 -5.04 2.51 -14.52
CA PHE A 3 -4.32 3.25 -13.48
C PHE A 3 -2.83 3.46 -13.77
N SER A 4 -2.26 2.74 -14.74
CA SER A 4 -0.80 2.67 -14.92
C SER A 4 -0.20 4.04 -15.25
N GLY A 5 0.79 4.48 -14.48
CA GLY A 5 1.49 5.76 -14.66
C GLY A 5 0.76 6.99 -14.10
N LYS A 6 -0.49 6.84 -13.63
CA LYS A 6 -1.24 7.92 -13.00
C LYS A 6 -0.78 8.17 -11.57
N LYS A 7 -0.74 9.42 -11.16
CA LYS A 7 -0.29 9.88 -9.85
C LYS A 7 -1.48 10.21 -8.96
N PHE A 8 -1.50 9.65 -7.76
CA PHE A 8 -2.59 9.80 -6.82
C PHE A 8 -2.12 10.36 -5.48
N ARG A 9 -2.89 11.27 -4.89
CA ARG A 9 -2.62 11.87 -3.57
C ARG A 9 -3.64 11.39 -2.57
N ARG A 10 -3.21 10.96 -1.38
CA ARG A 10 -4.13 10.68 -0.27
C ARG A 10 -4.88 11.94 0.15
N VAL A 11 -6.20 11.88 0.20
CA VAL A 11 -7.07 13.01 0.57
C VAL A 11 -7.85 12.77 1.87
N LYS A 12 -8.18 11.51 2.17
CA LYS A 12 -9.03 11.17 3.33
C LYS A 12 -8.68 9.79 3.88
N CYS A 13 -8.91 9.60 5.17
CA CYS A 13 -8.85 8.29 5.80
C CYS A 13 -9.95 8.12 6.87
N GLU A 14 -10.34 6.88 7.11
CA GLU A 14 -11.39 6.49 8.04
C GLU A 14 -10.93 5.26 8.84
N ASN A 15 -11.28 5.22 10.13
CA ASN A 15 -11.06 4.08 11.04
C ASN A 15 -9.60 3.64 11.27
N ILE A 16 -8.59 4.42 10.84
CA ILE A 16 -7.18 4.09 11.05
C ILE A 16 -6.85 3.91 12.54
N ASP A 17 -7.26 4.85 13.39
CA ASP A 17 -6.93 4.79 14.82
C ASP A 17 -7.54 3.56 15.52
N LYS A 18 -8.78 3.19 15.16
CA LYS A 18 -9.45 2.00 15.68
C LYS A 18 -8.72 0.72 15.28
N LEU A 19 -8.31 0.62 14.00
CA LEU A 19 -7.57 -0.53 13.49
C LEU A 19 -6.21 -0.66 14.17
N LEU A 20 -5.46 0.44 14.29
CA LEU A 20 -4.14 0.45 14.92
C LEU A 20 -4.20 0.07 16.40
N ALA A 21 -5.18 0.60 17.13
CA ALA A 21 -5.36 0.32 18.56
C ALA A 21 -5.69 -1.17 18.81
N ALA A 22 -6.59 -1.75 18.03
CA ALA A 22 -6.99 -3.16 18.19
C ALA A 22 -5.87 -4.15 17.86
N THR A 23 -4.98 -3.79 16.94
CA THR A 23 -3.98 -4.70 16.38
C THR A 23 -2.62 -4.58 17.05
N HIS A 24 -2.43 -3.61 17.94
CA HIS A 24 -1.12 -3.20 18.49
C HIS A 24 -0.09 -3.08 17.35
N ALA A 25 -0.50 -2.47 16.24
CA ALA A 25 0.31 -2.39 15.03
C ALA A 25 1.70 -1.81 15.33
N ASN A 26 2.72 -2.34 14.67
CA ASN A 26 4.08 -1.83 14.86
C ASN A 26 4.23 -0.40 14.29
N ASP A 27 5.27 0.30 14.75
CA ASP A 27 5.52 1.70 14.40
C ASP A 27 5.62 1.94 12.89
N ASP A 28 6.06 0.93 12.13
CA ASP A 28 6.19 1.02 10.69
C ASP A 28 4.82 1.08 9.99
N ILE A 29 3.88 0.21 10.38
CA ILE A 29 2.50 0.27 9.89
C ILE A 29 1.84 1.57 10.35
N VAL A 30 2.03 1.95 11.61
CA VAL A 30 1.49 3.21 12.16
C VAL A 30 1.97 4.39 11.32
N ARG A 31 3.27 4.46 11.01
CA ARG A 31 3.86 5.53 10.20
C ARG A 31 3.26 5.60 8.79
N VAL A 32 3.13 4.46 8.11
CA VAL A 32 2.59 4.40 6.74
C VAL A 32 1.10 4.78 6.71
N LEU A 33 0.31 4.30 7.68
CA LEU A 33 -1.12 4.58 7.74
C LEU A 33 -1.41 6.03 8.17
N LYS A 34 -0.62 6.61 9.09
CA LYS A 34 -0.80 8.00 9.55
C LYS A 34 -0.12 9.06 8.69
N MET A 35 0.62 8.67 7.67
CA MET A 35 1.30 9.60 6.76
C MET A 35 0.31 10.58 6.10
N LYS A 36 0.61 11.88 6.15
CA LYS A 36 -0.23 12.90 5.50
C LYS A 36 0.09 12.99 4.02
N ALA A 37 -0.95 12.97 3.19
CA ALA A 37 -0.92 13.27 1.76
C ALA A 37 0.22 12.63 0.92
N PRO A 38 0.63 11.35 1.13
CA PRO A 38 1.60 10.72 0.24
C PRO A 38 1.10 10.71 -1.21
N LEU A 39 2.05 10.90 -2.13
CA LEU A 39 1.85 10.76 -3.56
C LEU A 39 2.30 9.37 -3.98
N VAL A 40 1.43 8.64 -4.68
CA VAL A 40 1.72 7.28 -5.14
C VAL A 40 1.44 7.15 -6.63
N THR A 41 2.36 6.48 -7.33
CA THR A 41 2.19 6.10 -8.73
C THR A 41 2.45 4.60 -8.86
N TYR A 42 1.60 3.92 -9.62
CA TYR A 42 1.74 2.51 -9.96
C TYR A 42 1.89 2.40 -11.47
N THR A 43 2.98 1.82 -11.94
CA THR A 43 3.28 1.69 -13.37
C THR A 43 3.54 0.23 -13.70
N MET A 44 2.73 -0.35 -14.59
CA MET A 44 3.02 -1.66 -15.16
C MET A 44 4.17 -1.49 -16.17
N ILE A 45 5.30 -2.13 -15.89
CA ILE A 45 6.46 -2.15 -16.79
C ILE A 45 6.21 -3.16 -17.92
N ASP A 46 5.65 -4.31 -17.56
CA ASP A 46 5.18 -5.37 -18.45
C ASP A 46 3.96 -6.06 -17.80
N GLU A 47 3.55 -7.23 -18.29
CA GLU A 47 2.38 -7.96 -17.78
C GLU A 47 2.56 -8.52 -16.35
N GLN A 48 3.79 -8.69 -15.88
CA GLN A 48 4.14 -9.32 -14.60
C GLN A 48 4.94 -8.41 -13.67
N THR A 49 5.37 -7.24 -14.13
CA THR A 49 6.23 -6.34 -13.37
C THR A 49 5.53 -5.02 -13.05
N LEU A 50 5.41 -4.71 -11.76
CA LEU A 50 4.83 -3.48 -11.23
C LEU A 50 5.93 -2.59 -10.63
N HIS A 51 6.07 -1.37 -11.13
CA HIS A 51 6.85 -0.32 -10.51
C HIS A 51 5.96 0.57 -9.63
N MET A 52 6.42 0.89 -8.43
CA MET A 52 5.74 1.80 -7.51
C MET A 52 6.67 2.95 -7.16
N ASP A 53 6.20 4.18 -7.39
CA ASP A 53 6.78 5.39 -6.83
C ASP A 53 5.95 5.87 -5.64
N LEU A 54 6.64 6.23 -4.57
CA LEU A 54 6.06 6.81 -3.37
C LEU A 54 6.86 8.06 -3.00
N ASP A 55 6.19 9.20 -2.98
CA ASP A 55 6.74 10.47 -2.48
C ASP A 55 6.06 10.80 -1.16
N MET A 56 6.89 10.96 -0.14
CA MET A 56 6.50 11.30 1.22
C MET A 56 7.24 12.58 1.62
N ASP A 57 6.60 13.73 1.42
CA ASP A 57 7.12 15.03 1.86
C ASP A 57 8.55 15.29 1.37
N GLY A 58 8.80 15.05 0.07
CA GLY A 58 10.09 15.25 -0.57
C GLY A 58 11.06 14.06 -0.45
N GLN A 59 10.72 13.02 0.33
CA GLN A 59 11.44 11.75 0.30
C GLN A 59 10.79 10.82 -0.73
N GLN A 60 11.45 10.69 -1.89
CA GLN A 60 11.04 9.75 -2.93
C GLN A 60 11.61 8.35 -2.67
N MET A 61 10.76 7.34 -2.85
CA MET A 61 11.12 5.93 -2.80
C MET A 61 10.49 5.24 -3.99
N SER A 62 11.24 4.39 -4.68
CA SER A 62 10.72 3.60 -5.79
C SER A 62 11.11 2.13 -5.64
N HIS A 63 10.21 1.24 -6.05
CA HIS A 63 10.41 -0.19 -5.96
C HIS A 63 9.76 -0.90 -7.15
N THR A 64 10.48 -1.87 -7.71
CA THR A 64 9.96 -2.74 -8.77
C THR A 64 9.69 -4.12 -8.21
N PHE A 65 8.49 -4.64 -8.43
CA PHE A 65 8.01 -5.92 -7.92
C PHE A 65 7.55 -6.80 -9.08
N LYS A 66 7.93 -8.07 -9.04
CA LYS A 66 7.24 -9.11 -9.81
C LYS A 66 5.94 -9.50 -9.11
N LEU A 67 4.85 -9.52 -9.86
CA LEU A 67 3.53 -9.90 -9.38
C LEU A 67 3.49 -11.38 -8.99
N GLY A 68 2.80 -11.70 -7.90
CA GLY A 68 2.70 -13.05 -7.36
C GLY A 68 3.92 -13.53 -6.58
N GLU A 69 5.06 -12.84 -6.68
CA GLU A 69 6.28 -13.20 -5.95
C GLU A 69 6.38 -12.47 -4.60
N GLU A 70 6.94 -13.14 -3.59
CA GLU A 70 7.26 -12.53 -2.30
C GLU A 70 8.61 -11.79 -2.41
N HIS A 71 8.59 -10.48 -2.19
CA HIS A 71 9.77 -9.62 -2.17
C HIS A 71 10.16 -9.31 -0.74
N VAL A 72 11.45 -9.43 -0.44
CA VAL A 72 12.02 -9.10 0.88
C VAL A 72 12.64 -7.71 0.80
N LEU A 73 12.05 -6.76 1.53
CA LEU A 73 12.59 -5.42 1.68
C LEU A 73 13.35 -5.33 3.01
N GLU A 74 14.67 -5.20 2.91
CA GLU A 74 15.54 -4.96 4.07
C GLU A 74 15.60 -3.47 4.35
N LYS A 75 15.21 -3.09 5.57
CA LYS A 75 15.30 -1.71 6.04
C LYS A 75 16.73 -1.39 6.47
N LYS A 76 17.04 -0.09 6.57
CA LYS A 76 18.36 0.39 7.02
C LYS A 76 18.77 -0.13 8.41
N ASP A 77 17.81 -0.52 9.24
CA ASP A 77 18.02 -1.08 10.57
C ASP A 77 18.14 -2.62 10.58
N GLY A 78 18.20 -3.26 9.41
CA GLY A 78 18.31 -4.71 9.24
C GLY A 78 16.98 -5.47 9.37
N ARG A 79 15.86 -4.81 9.72
CA ARG A 79 14.54 -5.47 9.76
C ARG A 79 14.06 -5.78 8.34
N LYS A 80 13.50 -6.98 8.16
CA LYS A 80 13.03 -7.48 6.86
C LYS A 80 11.51 -7.52 6.80
N VAL A 81 10.93 -6.84 5.82
CA VAL A 81 9.50 -6.88 5.54
C VAL A 81 9.27 -7.67 4.26
N LYS A 82 8.33 -8.60 4.29
CA LYS A 82 7.95 -9.39 3.12
C LYS A 82 6.70 -8.79 2.48
N MET A 83 6.75 -8.56 1.18
CA MET A 83 5.68 -7.90 0.43
C MET A 83 5.35 -8.70 -0.83
N THR A 84 4.06 -8.90 -1.08
CA THR A 84 3.58 -9.53 -2.31
C THR A 84 2.52 -8.64 -2.93
N TYR A 85 2.64 -8.38 -4.24
CA TYR A 85 1.63 -7.69 -5.03
C TYR A 85 0.95 -8.67 -5.98
N THR A 86 -0.37 -8.58 -6.08
CA THR A 86 -1.16 -9.28 -7.09
C THR A 86 -2.17 -8.34 -7.70
N ILE A 87 -2.63 -8.67 -8.90
CA ILE A 87 -3.65 -7.91 -9.60
C ILE A 87 -4.90 -8.77 -9.71
N GLU A 88 -6.05 -8.19 -9.40
CA GLU A 88 -7.37 -8.81 -9.55
C GLU A 88 -8.15 -8.02 -10.59
N GLY A 89 -8.52 -8.67 -11.70
CA GLY A 89 -9.14 -8.00 -12.83
C GLY A 89 -8.23 -6.92 -13.42
N ASN A 90 -8.80 -5.78 -13.80
CA ASN A 90 -8.09 -4.71 -14.51
C ASN A 90 -7.83 -3.45 -13.66
N ASN A 91 -8.38 -3.41 -12.44
CA ASN A 91 -8.46 -2.19 -11.63
C ASN A 91 -8.27 -2.43 -10.13
N VAL A 92 -7.75 -3.60 -9.72
CA VAL A 92 -7.49 -3.88 -8.30
C VAL A 92 -6.05 -4.34 -8.11
N ILE A 93 -5.33 -3.64 -7.24
CA ILE A 93 -4.05 -4.11 -6.71
C ILE A 93 -4.26 -4.64 -5.30
N LYS A 94 -3.93 -5.89 -5.08
CA LYS A 94 -3.80 -6.51 -3.75
C LYS A 94 -2.36 -6.47 -3.32
N GLN A 95 -2.14 -6.13 -2.06
CA GLN A 95 -0.83 -6.13 -1.44
C GLN A 95 -0.92 -6.82 -0.09
N VAL A 96 -0.03 -7.76 0.15
CA VAL A 96 0.14 -8.44 1.43
C VAL A 96 1.49 -8.03 2.00
N ILE A 97 1.50 -7.58 3.25
CA ILE A 97 2.72 -7.24 3.97
C ILE A 97 2.82 -8.12 5.21
N LYS A 98 3.86 -8.96 5.28
CA LYS A 98 4.18 -9.76 6.47
C LYS A 98 5.35 -9.11 7.20
N MET A 99 5.12 -8.79 8.47
CA MET A 99 6.06 -8.10 9.34
C MET A 99 6.93 -9.10 10.14
N PRO A 100 8.13 -8.69 10.60
CA PRO A 100 9.00 -9.53 11.42
C PRO A 100 8.35 -10.06 12.71
N ASP A 101 7.40 -9.30 13.27
CA ASP A 101 6.65 -9.63 14.48
C ASP A 101 5.53 -10.68 14.24
N GLY A 102 5.45 -11.23 13.03
CA GLY A 102 4.44 -12.22 12.62
C GLY A 102 3.10 -11.62 12.19
N LYS A 103 2.90 -10.30 12.32
CA LYS A 103 1.66 -9.64 11.90
C LYS A 103 1.60 -9.53 10.38
N THR A 104 0.40 -9.70 9.84
CA THR A 104 0.13 -9.56 8.41
C THR A 104 -0.90 -8.46 8.18
N ALA A 105 -0.58 -7.54 7.29
CA ALA A 105 -1.46 -6.48 6.82
C ALA A 105 -1.86 -6.75 5.36
N TYR A 106 -3.13 -6.52 5.05
CA TYR A 106 -3.68 -6.66 3.71
C TYR A 106 -4.18 -5.32 3.22
N PHE A 107 -3.81 -4.98 2.00
CA PHE A 107 -4.20 -3.74 1.34
C PHE A 107 -4.87 -4.09 0.03
N ARG A 108 -6.12 -3.68 -0.14
CA ARG A 108 -6.88 -3.80 -1.40
C ARG A 108 -7.07 -2.40 -1.97
N LYS A 109 -6.52 -2.13 -3.14
CA LYS A 109 -6.60 -0.82 -3.81
C LYS A 109 -7.50 -0.95 -5.03
N GLU A 110 -8.68 -0.33 -4.95
CA GLU A 110 -9.64 -0.25 -6.05
C GLU A 110 -9.43 1.06 -6.80
N PHE A 111 -9.09 0.94 -8.08
CA PHE A 111 -8.93 2.07 -8.98
C PHE A 111 -10.24 2.32 -9.71
N ASN A 112 -10.72 3.55 -9.59
CA ASN A 112 -11.75 4.14 -10.43
C ASN A 112 -11.09 5.17 -11.35
N ASP A 113 -11.88 5.88 -12.18
CA ASP A 113 -11.34 6.79 -13.21
C ASP A 113 -10.27 7.75 -12.66
N ASN A 114 -10.60 8.44 -11.57
CA ASN A 114 -9.78 9.49 -10.95
C ASN A 114 -9.50 9.26 -9.45
N GLU A 115 -9.81 8.09 -8.90
CA GLU A 115 -9.74 7.85 -7.47
C GLU A 115 -9.21 6.46 -7.14
N ILE A 116 -8.59 6.33 -5.96
CA ILE A 116 -8.30 5.03 -5.34
C ILE A 116 -9.07 4.93 -4.04
N LYS A 117 -9.84 3.86 -3.89
CA LYS A 117 -10.34 3.40 -2.59
C LYS A 117 -9.44 2.27 -2.09
N MET A 118 -8.67 2.55 -1.04
CA MET A 118 -7.79 1.57 -0.41
C MET A 118 -8.43 1.06 0.88
N ILE A 119 -8.65 -0.24 0.98
CA ILE A 119 -9.12 -0.92 2.18
C ILE A 119 -7.92 -1.61 2.83
N VAL A 120 -7.72 -1.35 4.11
CA VAL A 120 -6.67 -1.95 4.93
C VAL A 120 -7.29 -2.84 6.00
N THR A 121 -6.87 -4.10 6.05
CA THR A 121 -7.22 -5.03 7.13
C THR A 121 -5.96 -5.63 7.73
N MET A 122 -6.08 -6.12 8.96
CA MET A 122 -4.99 -6.75 9.70
C MET A 122 -5.42 -8.16 10.09
N HIS A 123 -4.50 -9.12 9.99
CA HIS A 123 -4.76 -10.47 10.45
C HIS A 123 -5.14 -10.47 11.94
N GLY A 124 -6.20 -11.20 12.30
CA GLY A 124 -6.66 -11.36 13.68
C GLY A 124 -7.67 -10.31 14.15
N THR A 125 -8.23 -9.50 13.24
CA THR A 125 -9.35 -8.60 13.53
C THR A 125 -10.28 -8.47 12.32
N ASP A 126 -11.56 -8.24 12.58
CA ASP A 126 -12.55 -7.91 11.55
C ASP A 126 -12.63 -6.40 11.26
N LEU A 127 -11.81 -5.60 11.93
CA LEU A 127 -11.73 -4.17 11.68
C LEU A 127 -11.05 -3.87 10.35
N ASN A 128 -11.51 -2.81 9.70
CA ASN A 128 -10.89 -2.26 8.51
C ASN A 128 -10.72 -0.74 8.64
N ALA A 129 -9.72 -0.22 7.93
CA ALA A 129 -9.55 1.20 7.67
C ALA A 129 -9.70 1.45 6.18
N THR A 130 -10.26 2.60 5.81
CA THR A 130 -10.39 3.01 4.40
C THR A 130 -9.59 4.28 4.18
N ILE A 131 -8.82 4.32 3.09
CA ILE A 131 -8.00 5.45 2.68
C ILE A 131 -8.37 5.81 1.25
N TYR A 132 -8.65 7.09 1.03
CA TYR A 132 -9.06 7.62 -0.26
C TYR A 132 -7.93 8.45 -0.87
N TYR A 133 -7.74 8.26 -2.17
CA TYR A 133 -6.79 9.01 -2.97
C TYR A 133 -7.49 9.60 -4.19
N GLU A 134 -7.05 10.79 -4.59
CA GLU A 134 -7.49 11.47 -5.81
C GLU A 134 -6.33 11.57 -6.80
N MET A 135 -6.62 11.43 -8.09
CA MET A 135 -5.66 11.65 -9.15
C MET A 135 -5.25 13.11 -9.19
N VAL A 136 -3.95 13.34 -9.31
CA VAL A 136 -3.38 14.68 -9.44
C VAL A 136 -2.62 14.88 -10.76
N GLN A 137 -2.27 13.78 -11.45
CA GLN A 137 -1.59 13.79 -12.74
C GLN A 137 -1.76 12.44 -13.46
#